data_AF-S3IC36-F1
#
_entry.id   AF-S3IC36-F1
#
_cell.length_a   1.000
_cell.length_b   1.000
_cell.length_c   1.000
_cell.angle_alpha   90.00
_cell.angle_beta   90.00
_cell.angle_gamma   90.00
#
_symmetry.space_group_name_H-M   'P 1'
#
loop_
_entity.id
_entity.type
_entity.pdbx_description
1 polymer ?
#
loop_
_entity_poly.entity_id
_entity_poly.type
_entity_poly.pdbx_seq_one_letter_code
_entity_poly.pdbx_strand_id
1 'polypeptide(L)' 'MFLFDTADCLAGMAAVTALLSCHVEQYANAAQTTNDDPRVRTERAAIDTDWGKIDCYLARPANTGPHPGVIVVRTSWV' A
#
# COMPACT_ATOMS: atom_id res chain seq x y z
N MET A 1 3.49 42.35 13.60
CA MET A 1 3.56 41.20 12.69
C MET A 1 4.16 40.01 13.45
N PHE A 2 3.43 39.49 14.45
CA PHE A 2 3.84 38.38 15.34
C PHE A 2 2.66 37.42 15.63
N LEU A 3 1.42 37.92 15.47
CA LEU A 3 0.18 37.18 15.70
C LEU A 3 -0.22 36.24 14.55
N PHE A 4 0.16 36.55 13.31
CA PHE A 4 -0.12 35.66 12.17
C PHE A 4 0.79 34.43 12.17
N ASP A 5 2.07 34.62 12.48
CA ASP A 5 3.09 33.56 12.49
C ASP A 5 2.82 32.49 13.57
N THR A 6 2.27 32.92 14.71
CA THR A 6 1.86 32.02 15.80
C THR A 6 0.60 31.22 15.47
N ALA A 7 -0.35 31.82 14.73
CA ALA A 7 -1.55 31.12 14.28
C ALA A 7 -1.22 30.02 13.26
N ASP A 8 -0.32 30.31 12.31
CA ASP A 8 0.14 29.35 11.31
C ASP A 8 0.94 28.20 11.95
N CYS A 9 1.81 28.51 12.92
CA CYS A 9 2.52 27.48 13.69
C CYS A 9 1.57 26.58 14.50
N LEU A 10 0.55 27.15 15.15
CA LEU A 10 -0.44 26.38 15.91
C LEU A 10 -1.30 25.50 15.00
N ALA A 11 -1.67 26.00 13.82
CA ALA A 11 -2.39 25.23 12.80
C ALA A 11 -1.54 24.05 12.29
N GLY A 12 -0.24 24.28 12.03
CA GLY A 12 0.69 23.23 11.64
C GLY A 12 0.86 22.14 12.71
N MET A 13 1.00 22.53 13.98
CA MET A 13 1.09 21.60 15.10
C MET A 13 -0.20 20.78 15.30
N ALA A 14 -1.37 21.41 15.16
CA ALA A 14 -2.65 20.71 15.20
C ALA A 14 -2.78 19.69 14.05
N ALA A 15 -2.33 20.05 12.84
CA ALA A 15 -2.33 19.15 11.69
C ALA A 15 -1.39 17.95 11.90
N VAL A 16 -0.17 18.17 12.39
CA VAL A 16 0.79 17.09 12.67
C VAL A 16 0.28 16.15 13.78
N THR A 17 -0.34 16.69 14.83
CA THR A 17 -0.92 15.87 15.90
C THR A 17 -2.11 15.06 15.40
N ALA A 18 -2.96 15.64 14.53
CA ALA A 18 -4.04 14.91 13.87
C ALA A 18 -3.53 13.80 12.94
N LEU A 19 -2.41 14.04 12.24
CA LEU A 19 -1.76 13.03 11.40
C LEU A 19 -1.16 11.89 12.23
N LEU A 20 -0.58 12.17 13.39
CA LEU A 20 -0.10 11.13 14.30
C LEU A 20 -1.23 10.21 14.78
N SER A 21 -2.39 10.78 15.11
CA SER A 21 -3.59 10.01 15.46
C SER A 21 -4.18 9.22 14.30
N CYS A 22 -3.93 9.65 13.05
CA CYS A 22 -4.29 8.92 11.83
C CYS A 22 -3.26 7.82 11.51
N HIS A 23 -2.04 7.94 12.06
CA HIS A 23 -0.97 6.95 12.02
C HIS A 23 -1.10 5.92 13.16
N VAL A 24 -2.32 5.65 13.64
CA VAL A 24 -2.59 4.39 14.32
C VAL A 24 -2.63 3.35 13.23
N GLU A 25 -1.62 2.48 13.20
CA GLU A 25 -1.50 1.28 12.39
C GLU A 25 -2.83 0.51 12.35
N GLN A 26 -3.73 0.92 11.47
CA GLN A 26 -4.69 -0.02 10.92
C GLN A 26 -3.87 -0.84 9.94
N TYR A 27 -3.10 -1.80 10.48
CA TYR A 27 -2.76 -3.00 9.72
C TYR A 27 -4.01 -3.36 8.95
N ALA A 28 -3.91 -3.40 7.62
CA ALA A 28 -5.05 -3.67 6.77
C ALA A 28 -5.82 -4.84 7.38
N ASN A 29 -7.03 -4.57 7.92
CA ASN A 29 -7.92 -5.59 8.46
C ASN A 29 -8.55 -6.34 7.27
N ALA A 30 -7.67 -6.85 6.40
CA ALA A 30 -8.03 -7.66 5.27
C ALA A 30 -8.27 -9.06 5.79
N ALA A 31 -9.42 -9.63 5.43
CA ALA A 31 -9.67 -11.04 5.65
C ALA A 31 -8.52 -11.84 5.03
N GLN A 32 -7.81 -12.62 5.86
CA GLN A 32 -6.74 -13.46 5.37
C GLN A 32 -7.34 -14.57 4.50
N THR A 33 -6.76 -14.74 3.32
CA THR A 33 -7.13 -15.80 2.39
C THR A 33 -6.16 -16.97 2.59
N THR A 34 -6.65 -18.21 2.47
CA THR A 34 -5.78 -19.39 2.46
C THR A 34 -4.83 -19.33 1.27
N ASN A 35 -3.58 -19.80 1.42
CA ASN A 35 -2.60 -19.78 0.34
C ASN A 35 -3.10 -20.44 -0.96
N ASP A 36 -3.90 -21.50 -0.84
CA ASP A 36 -4.42 -22.29 -1.97
C ASP A 36 -5.93 -22.05 -2.21
N ASP A 37 -6.43 -20.83 -2.01
CA ASP A 37 -7.85 -20.52 -2.30
C ASP A 37 -8.16 -20.79 -3.79
N PRO A 38 -9.10 -21.69 -4.11
CA PRO A 38 -9.36 -22.12 -5.50
C PRO A 38 -9.89 -20.99 -6.40
N ARG A 39 -10.31 -19.86 -5.81
CA ARG A 39 -10.78 -18.68 -6.55
C ARG A 39 -9.62 -17.82 -7.07
N VAL A 40 -8.41 -18.03 -6.57
CA VAL A 40 -7.22 -17.25 -6.93
C VAL A 40 -6.18 -18.17 -7.57
N ARG A 41 -5.62 -17.73 -8.69
CA ARG A 41 -4.43 -18.34 -9.30
C ARG A 41 -3.24 -17.46 -9.00
N THR A 42 -2.18 -18.07 -8.50
CA THR A 42 -0.96 -17.37 -8.14
C THR A 42 0.22 -17.90 -8.96
N GLU A 43 1.11 -17.00 -9.34
CA GLU A 43 2.33 -17.36 -10.06
C GLU A 43 3.49 -16.42 -9.68
N ARG A 44 4.71 -16.94 -9.81
CA ARG A 44 5.91 -16.11 -9.76
C ARG A 44 6.21 -15.65 -11.17
N ALA A 45 6.07 -14.35 -11.40
CA ALA A 45 6.38 -13.72 -12.65
C ALA A 45 7.68 -12.94 -12.49
N ALA A 46 8.39 -12.75 -13.59
CA ALA A 46 9.52 -11.84 -13.60
C ALA A 46 9.37 -10.88 -14.77
N ILE A 47 9.52 -9.59 -14.48
CA ILE A 47 9.31 -8.51 -15.42
C ILE A 47 10.68 -7.95 -15.78
N ASP A 48 11.03 -8.02 -17.05
CA ASP A 48 12.23 -7.38 -17.56
C ASP A 48 11.98 -5.87 -17.69
N THR A 49 12.91 -5.08 -17.15
CA THR A 49 12.89 -3.62 -17.21
C THR A 49 14.27 -3.11 -17.62
N ASP A 50 14.36 -1.85 -18.03
CA ASP A 50 15.63 -1.21 -18.40
C ASP A 50 16.64 -1.16 -17.21
N TRP A 51 16.14 -1.27 -15.98
CA TRP A 51 16.95 -1.29 -14.75
C TRP A 51 17.27 -2.71 -14.25
N GLY A 52 16.85 -3.74 -15.00
CA GLY A 52 17.04 -5.14 -14.66
C GLY A 52 15.72 -5.89 -14.47
N LYS A 53 15.82 -7.09 -13.88
CA LYS A 53 14.69 -8.00 -13.72
C LYS A 53 14.03 -7.82 -12.36
N ILE A 54 12.72 -7.64 -12.35
CA ILE A 54 11.91 -7.52 -11.14
C ILE A 54 11.15 -8.81 -10.93
N ASP A 55 11.46 -9.53 -9.85
CA ASP A 55 10.71 -10.71 -9.44
C ASP A 55 9.42 -10.28 -8.72
N CYS A 56 8.29 -10.79 -9.21
CA CYS A 56 6.95 -10.43 -8.79
C CYS A 56 6.15 -11.66 -8.36
N TYR A 57 5.19 -11.44 -7.47
CA TYR A 57 4.14 -12.41 -7.17
C TYR A 57 2.83 -11.91 -7.77
N LEU A 58 2.33 -12.61 -8.77
CA LEU A 58 1.09 -12.27 -9.45
C LEU A 58 -0.03 -13.14 -8.89
N ALA A 59 -1.08 -12.49 -8.40
CA ALA A 59 -2.34 -13.12 -8.02
C ALA A 59 -3.45 -12.61 -8.94
N ARG A 60 -4.23 -13.53 -9.50
CA ARG A 60 -5.36 -13.20 -10.37
C ARG A 60 -6.57 -14.09 -10.06
N PRO A 61 -7.79 -13.61 -10.30
CA PRO A 61 -8.97 -14.47 -10.27
C PRO A 61 -8.82 -15.71 -11.17
N ALA A 62 -9.44 -16.83 -10.80
CA ALA A 62 -9.38 -18.06 -11.59
C ALA A 62 -10.21 -18.03 -12.89
N ASN A 63 -11.06 -17.02 -13.09
CA ASN A 63 -11.78 -16.81 -14.35
C ASN A 63 -10.87 -16.17 -15.42
N THR A 64 -11.30 -16.24 -16.68
CA THR A 64 -10.43 -16.00 -17.85
C THR A 64 -10.67 -14.64 -18.52
N GLY A 65 -11.26 -13.67 -17.83
CA GLY A 65 -11.55 -12.34 -18.37
C GLY A 65 -10.41 -11.36 -18.16
N PRO A 66 -10.37 -10.24 -18.92
CA PRO A 66 -9.52 -9.11 -18.56
C PRO A 66 -10.01 -8.48 -17.24
N HIS A 67 -9.05 -8.14 -16.36
CA HIS A 67 -9.33 -7.51 -15.06
C HIS A 67 -8.48 -6.24 -14.90
N PRO A 68 -8.98 -5.22 -14.18
CA PRO A 68 -8.13 -4.13 -13.74
C PRO A 68 -7.01 -4.68 -12.85
N GLY A 69 -5.80 -4.17 -13.04
CA GLY A 69 -4.61 -4.56 -12.28
C GLY A 69 -4.36 -3.62 -11.10
N VAL A 70 -3.85 -4.18 -10.00
CA VAL A 70 -3.35 -3.41 -8.85
C VAL A 70 -1.91 -3.82 -8.60
N ILE A 71 -1.02 -2.84 -8.45
CA ILE A 71 0.37 -3.07 -8.07
C ILE A 71 0.47 -2.91 -6.56
N VAL A 72 0.97 -3.94 -5.88
CA VAL A 72 1.22 -3.92 -4.44
C VAL A 72 2.72 -3.90 -4.22
N VAL A 73 3.22 -2.82 -3.62
CA VAL A 73 4.62 -2.71 -3.21
C VAL A 73 4.70 -3.02 -1.73
N ARG A 74 5.40 -4.10 -1.39
CA ARG A 74 5.66 -4.42 0.02
C ARG A 74 6.71 -3.47 0.58
N THR A 75 6.51 -3.03 1.83
CA THR A 75 7.55 -2.30 2.57
C THR A 75 8.64 -3.29 3.01
N SER A 76 9.88 -2.82 3.10
CA SER A 76 11.06 -3.64 3.42
C SER A 76 11.38 -3.69 4.91
N TRP A 77 10.46 -3.34 5.81
CA TRP A 77 10.73 -3.38 7.25
C TRP A 77 10.94 -4.83 7.71
N VAL A 78 12.21 -5.12 7.99
CA VAL A 78 12.67 -6.18 8.90
C VAL A 78 12.50 -5.66 10.32
#